data_AF-A0A7C8IZQ7-F1
#
_entry.id   AF-A0A7C8IZQ7-F1
#
_cell.length_a   1.000
_cell.length_b   1.000
_cell.length_c   1.000
_cell.angle_alpha   90.00
_cell.angle_beta   90.00
_cell.angle_gamma   90.00
#
_symmetry.space_group_name_H-M   'P 1'
#
loop_
_entity.id
_entity.type
_entity.pdbx_description
1 polymer ?
#
loop_
_entity_poly.entity_id
_entity_poly.type
_entity_poly.pdbx_seq_one_letter_code
_entity_poly.pdbx_strand_id
1 'polypeptide(L)'
;MPWEQVDGLFSSRNQQLKATNSEIVKIDYEREDTIIAAAKALDGTDLDVLVNCADPDYDGESVGYRMAKVAINAQTKTLAIDFKTAGLPVTTMAIDPGFIKTRLTGFRGNVDIKESRDGMYKLIEGLTPEISGSFYKWNGKELPW
;
A
#
# COMPACT_ATOMS: atom_id res chain seq x y z
N MET A 1 -13.04 -7.88 15.65
CA MET A 1 -12.42 -7.32 16.87
C MET A 1 -12.33 -5.82 16.68
N PRO A 2 -12.66 -5.01 17.71
CA PRO A 2 -12.37 -3.58 17.72
C PRO A 2 -10.86 -3.31 17.58
N TRP A 3 -10.50 -2.22 16.92
CA TRP A 3 -9.11 -1.87 16.59
C TRP A 3 -8.23 -1.63 17.82
N GLU A 4 -8.83 -1.28 18.97
CA GLU A 4 -8.10 -1.10 20.23
C GLU A 4 -7.51 -2.41 20.78
N GLN A 5 -7.95 -3.57 20.28
CA GLN A 5 -7.51 -4.89 20.75
C GLN A 5 -6.35 -5.49 19.93
N VAL A 6 -5.92 -4.85 18.83
CA VAL A 6 -4.79 -5.32 18.00
C VAL A 6 -3.44 -4.68 18.32
N ASP A 7 -3.39 -3.67 19.19
CA ASP A 7 -2.12 -3.00 19.59
C ASP A 7 -1.09 -3.98 20.18
N GLY A 8 -1.55 -5.05 20.85
CA GLY A 8 -0.67 -6.09 21.39
C GLY A 8 0.04 -6.93 20.31
N LEU A 9 -0.58 -7.12 19.14
CA LEU A 9 -0.09 -7.99 18.07
C LEU A 9 1.15 -7.43 17.34
N PHE A 10 1.38 -6.12 17.43
CA PHE A 10 2.50 -5.44 16.75
C PHE A 10 3.46 -4.74 17.71
N SER A 11 3.26 -4.91 19.02
CA SER A 11 4.06 -4.29 20.09
C SER A 11 5.58 -4.43 19.91
N SER A 12 6.04 -5.64 19.55
CA SER A 12 7.47 -5.91 19.29
C SER A 12 8.00 -5.22 18.04
N ARG A 13 7.17 -5.08 17.00
CA ARG A 13 7.53 -4.43 15.73
C ARG A 13 7.52 -2.91 15.84
N ASN A 14 6.61 -2.34 16.63
CA ASN A 14 6.64 -0.93 16.99
C ASN A 14 7.91 -0.58 17.80
N GLN A 15 8.38 -1.50 18.64
CA GLN A 15 9.67 -1.35 19.34
C GLN A 15 10.87 -1.40 18.39
N GLN A 16 10.84 -2.29 17.39
CA GLN A 16 11.90 -2.37 16.36
C GLN A 16 11.93 -1.14 15.46
N LEU A 17 10.76 -0.59 15.09
CA LEU A 17 10.66 0.65 14.32
C LEU A 17 11.13 1.87 15.11
N LYS A 18 10.87 1.93 16.42
CA LYS A 18 11.42 2.97 17.30
C LYS A 18 12.95 2.91 17.42
N ALA A 19 13.56 1.76 17.11
CA ALA A 19 15.00 1.58 17.11
C ALA A 19 15.65 1.99 15.77
N THR A 20 14.86 2.18 14.71
CA THR A 20 15.34 2.87 13.52
C THR A 20 15.26 4.36 13.81
N ASN A 21 16.23 5.16 13.35
CA ASN A 21 16.23 6.61 13.52
C ASN A 21 15.19 7.30 12.60
N SER A 22 14.06 6.62 12.41
CA SER A 22 12.99 6.96 11.48
C SER A 22 11.88 7.70 12.23
N GLU A 23 11.29 8.68 11.56
CA GLU A 23 10.07 9.30 12.05
C GLU A 23 8.88 8.35 11.89
N ILE A 24 8.07 8.20 12.95
CA ILE A 24 6.89 7.33 12.95
C ILE A 24 5.64 8.21 12.92
N VAL A 25 4.94 8.20 11.79
CA VAL A 25 3.66 8.90 11.62
C VAL A 25 2.52 7.88 11.67
N LYS A 26 1.52 8.11 12.52
CA LYS A 26 0.32 7.26 12.60
C LYS A 26 -0.71 7.79 11.61
N ILE A 27 -1.13 6.95 10.67
CA ILE A 27 -2.12 7.27 9.63
C ILE A 27 -3.26 6.26 9.74
N ASP A 28 -4.50 6.74 9.60
CA ASP A 28 -5.68 5.92 9.38
C ASP A 28 -6.03 6.00 7.88
N TYR A 29 -5.74 4.94 7.14
CA TYR A 29 -5.95 4.92 5.68
C TYR A 29 -7.43 4.95 5.29
N GLU A 30 -8.36 4.75 6.23
CA GLU A 30 -9.80 4.86 6.01
C GLU A 30 -10.29 6.32 6.14
N ARG A 31 -9.40 7.22 6.59
CA ARG A 31 -9.71 8.60 6.92
C ARG A 31 -8.74 9.56 6.25
N GLU A 32 -9.23 10.21 5.19
CA GLU A 32 -8.50 11.23 4.42
C GLU A 32 -7.88 12.32 5.29
N ASP A 33 -8.59 12.79 6.31
CA ASP A 33 -8.11 13.86 7.19
C ASP A 33 -6.81 13.49 7.92
N THR A 34 -6.62 12.21 8.24
CA THR A 34 -5.39 11.73 8.88
C THR A 34 -4.22 11.61 7.90
N ILE A 35 -4.49 11.23 6.65
CA ILE A 35 -3.49 11.18 5.57
C ILE A 35 -3.01 12.60 5.25
N ILE A 36 -3.94 13.56 5.16
CA ILE A 36 -3.63 14.98 4.92
C ILE A 36 -2.82 15.57 6.07
N ALA A 37 -3.17 15.24 7.32
CA ALA A 37 -2.42 15.68 8.49
C ALA A 37 -0.97 15.15 8.47
N ALA A 38 -0.79 13.88 8.10
CA ALA A 38 0.53 13.27 7.94
C ALA A 38 1.36 13.95 6.83
N ALA A 39 0.76 14.21 5.67
CA ALA A 39 1.43 14.90 4.57
C ALA A 39 1.87 16.32 4.99
N LYS A 40 1.02 17.07 5.69
CA LYS A 40 1.35 18.41 6.20
C LYS A 40 2.48 18.40 7.24
N ALA A 41 2.60 17.33 8.02
CA ALA A 41 3.66 17.20 9.02
C ALA A 41 5.05 17.00 8.39
N LEU A 42 5.11 16.53 7.13
CA LEU A 42 6.35 16.26 6.39
C LEU A 42 6.91 17.49 5.63
N ASP A 43 6.41 18.70 5.91
CA ASP A 43 6.95 20.01 5.49
C ASP A 43 7.34 20.12 4.00
N GLY A 44 6.44 19.67 3.11
CA GLY A 44 6.64 19.78 1.66
C GLY A 44 7.40 18.61 1.01
N THR A 45 7.68 17.55 1.77
CA THR A 45 8.13 16.27 1.21
C THR A 45 6.93 15.49 0.67
N ASP A 46 7.06 14.94 -0.53
CA ASP A 46 6.01 14.12 -1.14
C ASP A 46 5.73 12.88 -0.29
N LEU A 47 4.44 12.56 -0.11
CA LEU A 47 3.99 11.37 0.61
C LEU A 47 3.41 10.35 -0.37
N ASP A 48 4.09 9.22 -0.52
CA ASP A 48 3.59 8.07 -1.26
C ASP A 48 2.76 7.14 -0.36
N VAL A 49 1.47 7.00 -0.64
CA VAL A 49 0.60 6.02 0.04
C VAL A 49 0.58 4.73 -0.77
N LEU A 50 1.27 3.70 -0.26
CA LEU A 50 1.29 2.37 -0.85
C LEU A 50 0.10 1.55 -0.37
N VAL A 51 -0.70 1.08 -1.34
CA VAL A 51 -1.82 0.21 -1.05
C VAL A 51 -1.55 -1.18 -1.63
N ASN A 52 -1.28 -2.15 -0.75
CA ASN A 52 -1.02 -3.54 -1.14
C ASN A 52 -2.32 -4.21 -1.60
N CYS A 53 -2.39 -4.57 -2.88
CA CYS A 53 -3.51 -5.29 -3.48
C CYS A 53 -3.04 -6.56 -4.17
N ALA A 54 -3.94 -7.51 -4.41
CA ALA A 54 -3.63 -8.69 -5.23
C ALA A 54 -4.42 -8.60 -6.53
N ASP A 55 -3.79 -8.99 -7.62
CA ASP A 55 -4.46 -9.21 -8.91
C ASP A 55 -5.60 -10.24 -8.74
N PRO A 56 -6.84 -9.96 -9.20
CA PRO A 56 -7.94 -10.90 -9.06
C PRO A 56 -7.73 -12.21 -9.85
N ASP A 57 -6.74 -12.31 -10.74
CA ASP A 57 -6.56 -13.48 -11.62
C ASP A 57 -5.86 -14.70 -10.95
N TYR A 58 -5.77 -14.77 -9.62
CA TYR A 58 -5.24 -15.95 -8.92
C TYR A 58 -6.32 -17.00 -8.60
N ASP A 59 -6.27 -18.15 -9.27
CA ASP A 59 -7.14 -19.30 -8.98
C ASP A 59 -7.08 -19.73 -7.50
N GLY A 60 -8.25 -19.96 -6.88
CA GLY A 60 -8.36 -20.52 -5.52
C GLY A 60 -8.46 -19.52 -4.36
N GLU A 61 -8.53 -18.21 -4.64
CA GLU A 61 -8.77 -17.19 -3.60
C GLU A 61 -10.25 -17.00 -3.27
N SER A 62 -10.56 -16.69 -2.00
CA SER A 62 -11.95 -16.46 -1.57
C SER A 62 -12.54 -15.21 -2.24
N VAL A 63 -13.82 -15.26 -2.63
CA VAL A 63 -14.56 -14.11 -3.18
C VAL A 63 -14.51 -12.89 -2.24
N GLY A 64 -14.57 -13.11 -0.93
CA GLY A 64 -14.44 -12.04 0.07
C GLY A 64 -13.09 -11.31 0.01
N TYR A 65 -11.98 -12.06 -0.16
CA TYR A 65 -10.65 -11.48 -0.34
C TYR A 65 -10.58 -10.64 -1.61
N ARG A 66 -11.12 -11.14 -2.73
CA ARG A 66 -11.16 -10.41 -4.00
C ARG A 66 -11.99 -9.13 -3.91
N MET A 67 -13.18 -9.18 -3.30
CA MET A 67 -14.00 -7.98 -3.08
C MET A 67 -13.28 -6.93 -2.24
N ALA A 68 -12.57 -7.35 -1.18
CA ALA A 68 -11.78 -6.44 -0.37
C ALA A 68 -10.66 -5.78 -1.20
N LYS A 69 -9.95 -6.54 -2.04
CA LYS A 69 -8.91 -5.97 -2.93
C LYS A 69 -9.48 -5.02 -3.98
N VAL A 70 -10.65 -5.31 -4.54
CA VAL A 70 -11.35 -4.40 -5.46
C VAL A 70 -11.77 -3.11 -4.76
N ALA A 71 -12.32 -3.20 -3.54
CA ALA A 71 -12.71 -2.01 -2.77
C ALA A 71 -11.51 -1.10 -2.47
N ILE A 72 -10.38 -1.70 -2.09
CA ILE A 72 -9.13 -0.99 -1.81
C ILE A 72 -8.53 -0.38 -3.10
N ASN A 73 -8.62 -1.08 -4.24
CA ASN A 73 -8.24 -0.54 -5.55
C ASN A 73 -9.06 0.71 -5.92
N ALA A 74 -10.37 0.65 -5.72
CA ALA A 74 -11.25 1.80 -5.95
C ALA A 74 -10.89 2.97 -5.02
N GLN A 75 -10.65 2.70 -3.73
CA GLN A 75 -10.19 3.72 -2.77
C GLN A 75 -8.90 4.40 -3.25
N THR A 76 -7.91 3.62 -3.70
CA THR A 76 -6.63 4.13 -4.21
C THR A 76 -6.85 5.12 -5.35
N LYS A 77 -7.74 4.77 -6.30
CA LYS A 77 -8.06 5.63 -7.44
C LYS A 77 -8.78 6.91 -7.01
N THR A 78 -9.74 6.80 -6.09
CA THR A 78 -10.48 7.95 -5.55
C THR A 78 -9.53 8.92 -4.85
N LEU A 79 -8.68 8.44 -3.95
CA LEU A 79 -7.70 9.27 -3.22
C LEU A 79 -6.75 10.00 -4.18
N ALA A 80 -6.29 9.34 -5.25
CA ALA A 80 -5.44 10.00 -6.26
C ALA A 80 -6.14 11.20 -6.92
N ILE A 81 -7.43 11.07 -7.23
CA ILE A 81 -8.23 12.13 -7.83
C ILE A 81 -8.46 13.26 -6.83
N ASP A 82 -8.82 12.93 -5.60
CA ASP A 82 -9.14 13.91 -4.56
C ASP A 82 -7.90 14.72 -4.16
N PHE A 83 -6.76 14.07 -3.94
CA PHE A 83 -5.51 14.76 -3.60
C PHE A 83 -5.02 15.66 -4.73
N LYS A 84 -5.11 15.19 -5.99
CA LYS A 84 -4.78 16.02 -7.15
C LYS A 84 -5.69 17.24 -7.26
N THR A 85 -7.00 17.05 -7.04
CA THR A 85 -7.98 18.14 -7.12
C THR A 85 -7.76 19.18 -6.01
N ALA A 86 -7.36 18.72 -4.82
CA ALA A 86 -7.05 19.56 -3.67
C ALA A 86 -5.66 20.23 -3.73
N GLY A 87 -4.84 19.94 -4.75
CA GLY A 87 -3.48 20.46 -4.87
C GLY A 87 -2.54 19.95 -3.78
N LEU A 88 -2.81 18.75 -3.26
CA LEU A 88 -2.00 18.13 -2.21
C LEU A 88 -0.83 17.35 -2.83
N PRO A 89 0.38 17.42 -2.23
CA PRO A 89 1.56 16.67 -2.68
C PRO A 89 1.49 15.21 -2.20
N VAL A 90 0.42 14.50 -2.57
CA VAL A 90 0.19 13.11 -2.17
C VAL A 90 -0.14 12.28 -3.39
N THR A 91 0.64 11.23 -3.58
CA THR A 91 0.55 10.26 -4.66
C THR A 91 0.09 8.91 -4.10
N THR A 92 -0.71 8.18 -4.87
CA THR A 92 -1.15 6.83 -4.51
C THR A 92 -0.89 5.86 -5.65
N MET A 93 -0.56 4.61 -5.32
CA MET A 93 -0.43 3.53 -6.31
C MET A 93 -0.91 2.22 -5.69
N ALA A 94 -1.68 1.45 -6.45
CA ALA A 94 -1.99 0.07 -6.12
C ALA A 94 -0.88 -0.82 -6.67
N ILE A 95 -0.35 -1.73 -5.86
CA ILE A 95 0.70 -2.66 -6.32
C ILE A 95 0.30 -4.11 -6.02
N ASP A 96 0.29 -4.95 -7.06
CA ASP A 96 0.24 -6.41 -6.97
C ASP A 96 1.64 -6.98 -6.67
N PRO A 97 1.86 -7.51 -5.45
CA PRO A 97 3.15 -8.04 -5.04
C PRO A 97 3.46 -9.39 -5.70
N GLY A 98 2.51 -9.99 -6.43
CA GLY A 98 2.65 -11.31 -7.02
C GLY A 98 2.28 -12.45 -6.06
N PHE A 99 2.32 -13.68 -6.56
CA PHE A 99 2.07 -14.87 -5.75
C PHE A 99 3.35 -15.29 -5.00
N ILE A 100 3.56 -14.67 -3.84
CA ILE A 100 4.76 -14.82 -3.02
C ILE A 100 4.62 -15.98 -2.02
N LYS A 101 5.72 -16.71 -1.80
CA LYS A 101 5.83 -17.76 -0.77
C LYS A 101 5.81 -17.20 0.66
N THR A 102 4.63 -17.00 1.23
CA THR A 102 4.45 -16.49 2.60
C THR A 102 3.50 -17.37 3.40
N ARG A 103 3.34 -17.09 4.71
CA ARG A 103 2.32 -17.77 5.54
C ARG A 103 0.90 -17.60 4.97
N LEU A 104 0.58 -16.46 4.36
CA LEU A 104 -0.73 -16.19 3.75
C LEU A 104 -1.04 -17.17 2.61
N THR A 105 -0.03 -17.52 1.82
CA THR A 105 -0.17 -18.43 0.66
C THR A 105 0.08 -19.90 1.02
N GLY A 106 0.35 -20.21 2.31
CA GLY A 106 0.80 -21.52 2.74
C GLY A 106 2.18 -21.89 2.17
N PHE A 107 3.05 -20.89 2.03
CA PHE A 107 4.39 -20.99 1.44
C PHE A 107 4.42 -21.47 -0.02
N ARG A 108 3.28 -21.34 -0.71
CA ARG A 108 3.16 -21.53 -2.16
C ARG A 108 3.42 -20.21 -2.86
N GLY A 109 3.95 -20.26 -4.07
CA GLY A 109 4.27 -19.05 -4.82
C GLY A 109 5.29 -19.29 -5.92
N ASN A 110 5.22 -18.47 -6.95
CA ASN A 110 6.19 -18.41 -8.03
C ASN A 110 7.11 -17.18 -7.95
N VAL A 111 6.85 -16.26 -7.01
CA VAL A 111 7.66 -15.06 -6.80
C VAL A 111 8.44 -15.16 -5.48
N ASP A 112 9.73 -14.80 -5.51
CA ASP A 112 10.55 -14.68 -4.31
C ASP A 112 10.23 -13.39 -3.53
N ILE A 113 10.27 -13.45 -2.20
CA ILE A 113 9.97 -12.30 -1.34
C ILE A 113 10.91 -11.13 -1.64
N LYS A 114 12.20 -11.40 -1.82
CA LYS A 114 13.20 -10.37 -2.04
C LYS A 114 12.99 -9.70 -3.41
N GLU A 115 12.68 -10.51 -4.42
CA GLU A 115 12.43 -10.04 -5.78
C GLU A 115 11.21 -9.14 -5.86
N SER A 116 10.08 -9.56 -5.27
CA SER A 116 8.87 -8.74 -5.19
C SER A 116 9.13 -7.43 -4.44
N ARG A 117 9.78 -7.50 -3.28
CA ARG A 117 10.14 -6.32 -2.48
C ARG A 117 10.98 -5.33 -3.28
N ASP A 118 12.04 -5.79 -3.93
CA ASP A 118 12.96 -4.92 -4.67
C ASP A 118 12.27 -4.29 -5.89
N GLY A 119 11.35 -5.01 -6.53
CA GLY A 119 10.52 -4.48 -7.60
C GLY A 119 9.53 -3.41 -7.12
N MET A 120 8.86 -3.64 -5.99
CA MET A 120 7.96 -2.64 -5.39
C MET A 120 8.70 -1.38 -4.96
N TYR A 121 9.92 -1.49 -4.42
CA TYR A 121 10.72 -0.30 -4.09
C TYR A 121 11.04 0.54 -5.32
N LYS A 122 11.39 -0.08 -6.45
CA LYS A 122 11.64 0.66 -7.70
C LYS A 122 10.40 1.39 -8.22
N LEU A 123 9.21 0.79 -8.05
CA LEU A 123 7.95 1.46 -8.41
C LEU A 123 7.69 2.68 -7.52
N ILE A 124 7.96 2.57 -6.21
CA ILE A 124 7.84 3.67 -5.26
C ILE A 124 8.82 4.79 -5.61
N GLU A 125 10.10 4.47 -5.86
CA GLU A 125 11.12 5.46 -6.28
C GLU A 125 10.79 6.17 -7.59
N GLY A 126 9.96 5.56 -8.44
CA GLY A 126 9.51 6.12 -9.72
C GLY A 126 8.10 6.72 -9.70
N LEU A 127 7.44 6.78 -8.53
CA LEU A 127 6.08 7.32 -8.42
C LEU A 127 6.10 8.83 -8.65
N THR A 128 5.26 9.30 -9.56
CA THR A 128 5.08 10.73 -9.87
C THR A 128 3.61 11.13 -9.82
N PRO A 129 3.28 12.42 -9.66
CA PRO A 129 1.90 12.91 -9.70
C PRO A 129 1.13 12.51 -10.97
N GLU A 130 1.81 12.33 -12.09
CA GLU A 130 1.23 11.93 -13.38
C GLU A 130 0.72 10.49 -13.38
N ILE A 131 1.43 9.60 -12.68
CA ILE A 131 1.08 8.17 -12.59
C ILE A 131 0.35 7.82 -11.29
N SER A 132 -0.06 8.83 -10.50
CA SER A 132 -0.89 8.64 -9.31
C SER A 132 -2.25 8.01 -9.64
N GLY A 133 -2.70 7.06 -8.82
CA GLY A 133 -3.91 6.28 -9.02
C GLY A 133 -3.78 5.25 -10.14
N SER A 134 -2.59 4.71 -10.36
CA SER A 134 -2.33 3.61 -11.28
C SER A 134 -2.28 2.26 -10.54
N PHE A 135 -2.30 1.16 -11.31
CA PHE A 135 -2.20 -0.20 -10.81
C PHE A 135 -1.03 -0.90 -11.49
N TYR A 136 -0.06 -1.36 -10.71
CA TYR A 136 1.13 -2.05 -11.23
C TYR A 136 1.33 -3.39 -10.56
N LYS A 137 1.97 -4.32 -11.26
CA LYS A 137 2.58 -5.51 -10.68
C LYS A 137 4.01 -5.18 -10.25
N TRP A 138 4.50 -5.84 -9.20
CA TRP A 138 5.83 -5.64 -8.62
C TRP A 138 6.99 -5.57 -9.63
N ASN A 139 6.85 -6.20 -10.81
CA ASN A 139 7.86 -6.24 -11.85
C ASN A 139 7.81 -5.05 -12.84
N GLY A 140 7.01 -4.02 -12.55
CA GLY A 140 6.86 -2.83 -13.39
C GLY A 140 5.79 -2.94 -14.47
N LYS A 141 5.08 -4.06 -14.57
CA LYS A 141 3.99 -4.22 -15.53
C LYS A 141 2.75 -3.46 -15.03
N GLU A 142 2.26 -2.51 -15.81
CA GLU A 142 0.97 -1.88 -15.55
C GLU A 142 -0.17 -2.89 -15.76
N LEU A 143 -1.14 -2.86 -14.85
CA LEU A 143 -2.33 -3.72 -14.86
C LEU A 143 -3.58 -2.86 -15.15
N PRO A 144 -4.54 -3.37 -15.92
CA PRO A 144 -5.83 -2.73 -16.05
C PRO A 144 -6.62 -2.85 -14.73
N TRP A 145 -7.58 -1.94 -14.53
CA TRP A 145 -8.60 -2.06 -13.48
C TRP A 145 -9.64 -3.11 -13.82
#